data_AF-A0A1C7MK65-F1
#
_entry.id   AF-A0A1C7MK65-F1
#
_cell.length_a   1.000
_cell.length_b   1.000
_cell.length_c   1.000
_cell.angle_alpha   90.00
_cell.angle_beta   90.00
_cell.angle_gamma   90.00
#
_symmetry.space_group_name_H-M   'P 1'
#
loop_
_entity.id
_entity.type
_entity.pdbx_description
1 polymer ?
#
loop_
_entity_poly.entity_id
_entity_poly.type
_entity_poly.pdbx_seq_one_letter_code
_entity_poly.pdbx_strand_id
1 'polypeptide(L)'
;MTTGPSAATQLRLGPRPVLDEAKISHLLDLSSDSLKLLPVTEVESFLADMKEQTANTSALLTYLLQTRDALQQDSETYNKLIGELVGEAQKIKTGKRPAGGRRGSGIL
;
A
#
# COMPACT_ATOMS: atom_id res chain seq x y z
N MET A 1 -13.65 -16.47 10.95
CA MET A 1 -12.45 -15.66 10.64
C MET A 1 -12.93 -14.29 10.20
N THR A 2 -12.81 -13.28 11.06
CA THR A 2 -13.30 -11.92 10.77
C THR A 2 -12.24 -11.19 9.96
N THR A 3 -12.44 -11.06 8.66
CA THR A 3 -11.61 -10.21 7.81
C THR A 3 -11.79 -8.77 8.28
N GLY A 4 -10.75 -8.17 8.85
CA GLY A 4 -10.74 -6.74 9.18
C GLY A 4 -11.00 -5.89 7.92
N PRO A 5 -11.40 -4.62 8.08
CA PRO A 5 -11.60 -3.73 6.94
C PRO A 5 -10.34 -3.70 6.07
N SER A 6 -10.51 -3.85 4.76
CA SER A 6 -9.41 -3.77 3.78
C SER A 6 -8.66 -2.45 3.98
N ALA A 7 -7.32 -2.48 3.85
CA ALA A 7 -6.48 -1.29 3.96
C ALA A 7 -7.03 -0.13 3.11
N ALA A 8 -7.56 -0.41 1.92
CA ALA A 8 -8.14 0.61 1.07
C ALA A 8 -9.42 1.28 1.61
N THR A 9 -10.22 0.57 2.41
CA THR A 9 -11.40 1.14 3.08
C THR A 9 -10.98 2.12 4.17
N GLN A 10 -9.88 1.81 4.87
CA GLN A 10 -9.29 2.72 5.87
C GLN A 10 -8.73 3.99 5.19
N LEU A 11 -8.23 3.84 3.96
CA LEU A 11 -7.63 4.91 3.17
C LEU A 11 -8.62 5.71 2.32
N ARG A 12 -9.92 5.39 2.38
CA ARG A 12 -10.99 6.05 1.61
C ARG A 12 -10.73 6.10 0.09
N LEU A 13 -9.95 5.15 -0.43
CA LEU A 13 -9.54 5.08 -1.84
C LEU A 13 -10.68 4.62 -2.78
N GLY A 14 -11.87 4.36 -2.23
CA GLY A 14 -12.98 3.76 -2.96
C GLY A 14 -12.79 2.25 -3.17
N PRO A 15 -13.67 1.61 -3.95
CA PRO A 15 -13.55 0.20 -4.29
C PRO A 15 -12.32 -0.04 -5.17
N ARG A 16 -11.70 -1.22 -5.03
CA ARG A 16 -10.60 -1.65 -5.89
C ARG A 16 -11.11 -1.75 -7.35
N PRO A 17 -10.46 -1.09 -8.32
CA PRO A 17 -10.77 -1.31 -9.73
C PRO A 17 -10.56 -2.79 -10.10
N VAL A 18 -11.47 -3.37 -10.86
CA VAL A 18 -11.39 -4.77 -11.30
C VAL A 18 -11.08 -4.79 -12.79
N LEU A 19 -10.17 -5.67 -13.19
CA LEU A 19 -9.83 -5.89 -14.60
C LEU A 19 -10.60 -7.08 -15.14
N ASP A 20 -11.02 -6.96 -16.39
CA ASP A 20 -11.52 -8.10 -17.17
C ASP A 20 -10.33 -8.80 -17.82
N GLU A 21 -9.72 -9.72 -17.09
CA GLU A 21 -8.53 -10.46 -17.54
C GLU A 21 -8.81 -11.30 -18.79
N ALA A 22 -10.04 -11.80 -18.95
CA ALA A 22 -10.42 -12.58 -20.12
C ALA A 22 -10.48 -11.69 -21.37
N LYS A 23 -11.11 -10.52 -21.29
CA LYS A 23 -11.13 -9.54 -22.38
C LYS A 23 -9.73 -9.04 -22.71
N ILE A 24 -8.90 -8.76 -21.71
CA ILE A 24 -7.50 -8.35 -21.92
C ILE A 24 -6.71 -9.44 -22.64
N SER A 25 -6.78 -10.70 -22.19
CA SER A 25 -6.07 -11.81 -22.84
C SER A 25 -6.49 -11.94 -24.30
N HIS A 26 -7.79 -11.89 -24.58
CA HIS A 26 -8.30 -11.96 -25.94
C HIS A 26 -7.77 -10.83 -26.82
N LEU A 27 -7.72 -9.59 -26.31
CA LEU A 27 -7.17 -8.44 -27.04
C LEU A 27 -5.66 -8.57 -27.28
N LEU A 28 -4.93 -9.17 -26.34
CA LEU A 28 -3.48 -9.40 -26.47
C LEU A 28 -3.14 -10.54 -27.43
N ASP A 29 -4.05 -11.51 -27.60
CA ASP A 29 -3.89 -12.63 -28.53
C ASP A 29 -4.20 -12.25 -30.00
N LEU A 30 -4.72 -11.04 -30.25
CA LEU A 30 -4.96 -10.55 -31.61
C LEU A 30 -3.65 -10.44 -32.39
N SER A 31 -3.61 -11.07 -33.56
CA SER A 31 -2.47 -11.02 -34.48
C SER A 31 -2.73 -10.08 -35.67
N SER A 32 -1.67 -9.58 -36.31
CA SER A 32 -1.82 -8.76 -37.51
C SER A 32 -2.57 -9.48 -38.64
N ASP A 33 -2.39 -10.79 -38.78
CA ASP A 33 -3.05 -11.56 -39.83
C ASP A 33 -4.54 -11.76 -39.57
N SER A 34 -4.95 -11.91 -38.30
CA SER A 34 -6.37 -11.94 -37.92
C SER A 34 -7.07 -10.59 -38.12
N LEU A 35 -6.34 -9.47 -38.09
CA LEU A 35 -6.91 -8.13 -38.25
C LEU A 35 -7.10 -7.72 -39.72
N LYS A 36 -6.28 -8.22 -40.64
CA LYS A 36 -6.29 -7.83 -42.07
C LYS A 36 -7.57 -8.16 -42.81
N LEU A 37 -8.32 -9.16 -42.35
CA LEU A 37 -9.53 -9.67 -43.00
C LEU A 37 -10.82 -9.10 -42.37
N LEU A 38 -10.71 -8.29 -41.32
CA LEU A 38 -11.86 -7.75 -40.61
C LEU A 38 -12.30 -6.41 -41.19
N PRO A 39 -13.60 -6.09 -41.13
CA PRO A 39 -14.11 -4.76 -41.45
C PRO A 39 -13.44 -3.69 -40.59
N VAL A 40 -13.25 -2.49 -41.15
CA VAL A 40 -12.63 -1.34 -40.47
C VAL A 40 -13.33 -1.05 -39.12
N THR A 41 -14.65 -1.17 -39.07
CA THR A 41 -15.45 -0.95 -37.86
C THR A 41 -15.11 -1.90 -36.72
N GLU A 42 -14.76 -3.16 -37.02
CA GLU A 42 -14.36 -4.12 -35.98
C GLU A 42 -12.97 -3.82 -35.45
N VAL A 43 -12.04 -3.43 -36.32
CA VAL A 43 -10.69 -3.02 -35.91
C VAL A 43 -10.73 -1.76 -35.05
N GLU A 44 -11.59 -0.80 -35.38
CA GLU A 44 -11.85 0.39 -34.56
C GLU A 44 -12.42 0.03 -33.18
N SER A 45 -13.32 -0.96 -33.12
CA SER A 45 -13.85 -1.48 -31.85
C SER A 45 -12.74 -2.07 -30.98
N PHE A 46 -11.86 -2.90 -31.54
CA PHE A 46 -10.72 -3.44 -30.78
C PHE A 46 -9.79 -2.35 -30.28
N LEU A 47 -9.54 -1.31 -31.09
CA LEU A 47 -8.74 -0.17 -30.67
C LEU A 47 -9.40 0.61 -29.52
N ALA A 48 -10.72 0.79 -29.56
CA ALA A 48 -11.47 1.39 -28.47
C ALA A 48 -11.38 0.55 -27.18
N ASP A 49 -11.56 -0.77 -27.30
CA ASP A 49 -11.42 -1.72 -26.20
C ASP A 49 -10.01 -1.71 -25.60
N MET A 50 -8.95 -1.69 -26.41
CA MET A 50 -7.57 -1.60 -25.92
C MET A 50 -7.31 -0.32 -25.14
N LYS A 51 -7.85 0.82 -25.62
CA LYS A 51 -7.74 2.10 -24.89
C LYS A 51 -8.48 2.06 -23.56
N GLU A 52 -9.68 1.49 -23.54
CA GLU A 52 -10.47 1.29 -22.32
C GLU A 52 -9.71 0.41 -21.32
N GLN A 53 -9.21 -0.74 -21.74
CA GLN A 53 -8.47 -1.65 -20.85
C GLN A 53 -7.15 -1.04 -20.36
N THR A 54 -6.49 -0.21 -21.18
CA THR A 54 -5.31 0.56 -20.75
C THR A 54 -5.66 1.54 -19.63
N ALA A 55 -6.78 2.25 -19.76
CA ALA A 55 -7.27 3.17 -18.73
C ALA A 55 -7.64 2.42 -17.45
N ASN A 56 -8.34 1.30 -17.55
CA ASN A 56 -8.72 0.45 -16.40
C ASN A 56 -7.50 -0.09 -15.66
N THR A 57 -6.50 -0.57 -16.41
CA THR A 57 -5.22 -1.05 -15.85
C THR A 57 -4.47 0.08 -15.15
N SER A 58 -4.44 1.26 -15.75
CA SER A 58 -3.82 2.45 -15.13
C SER A 58 -4.53 2.87 -13.84
N ALA A 59 -5.87 2.77 -13.80
CA ALA A 59 -6.66 3.04 -12.60
C ALA A 59 -6.35 2.02 -11.49
N LEU A 60 -6.27 0.73 -11.81
CA LEU A 60 -5.88 -0.29 -10.83
C LEU A 60 -4.45 -0.06 -10.32
N LEU A 61 -3.50 0.23 -11.21
CA LEU A 61 -2.12 0.52 -10.82
C LEU A 61 -2.06 1.71 -9.86
N THR A 62 -2.78 2.79 -10.19
CA THR A 62 -2.87 3.99 -9.34
C THR A 62 -3.40 3.64 -7.94
N TYR A 63 -4.48 2.87 -7.88
CA TYR A 63 -5.06 2.41 -6.61
C TYR A 63 -4.07 1.56 -5.79
N LEU A 64 -3.33 0.65 -6.42
CA LEU A 64 -2.35 -0.20 -5.74
C LEU A 64 -1.16 0.61 -5.22
N LEU A 65 -0.68 1.60 -5.99
CA LEU A 65 0.40 2.49 -5.57
C LEU A 65 -0.03 3.35 -4.38
N GLN A 66 -1.23 3.94 -4.42
CA GLN A 66 -1.77 4.71 -3.31
C GLN A 66 -1.94 3.85 -2.04
N THR A 67 -2.41 2.61 -2.19
CA THR A 67 -2.53 1.66 -1.08
C THR A 67 -1.16 1.32 -0.49
N ARG A 68 -0.15 1.10 -1.33
CA ARG A 68 1.24 0.83 -0.89
C ARG A 68 1.81 2.01 -0.11
N ASP A 69 1.69 3.22 -0.64
CA ASP A 69 2.29 4.42 -0.04
C ASP A 69 1.67 4.71 1.33
N ALA A 70 0.37 4.50 1.47
CA ALA A 70 -0.32 4.60 2.74
C ALA A 70 0.11 3.53 3.75
N LEU A 71 0.24 2.27 3.35
CA LEU A 71 0.74 1.20 4.23
C LEU A 71 2.17 1.49 4.70
N GLN A 72 2.99 2.09 3.84
CA GLN A 72 4.34 2.53 4.19
C GLN A 72 4.31 3.65 5.24
N GLN A 73 3.45 4.65 5.06
CA GLN A 73 3.27 5.74 6.02
C GLN A 73 2.77 5.22 7.39
N ASP A 74 1.84 4.28 7.38
CA ASP A 74 1.34 3.64 8.60
C ASP A 74 2.47 2.89 9.32
N SER A 75 3.26 2.10 8.59
CA SER A 75 4.42 1.39 9.13
C SER A 75 5.42 2.35 9.79
N GLU A 76 5.76 3.45 9.12
CA GLU A 76 6.64 4.48 9.67
C GLU A 76 6.06 5.13 10.94
N THR A 77 4.76 5.35 10.97
CA THR A 77 4.06 5.95 12.12
C THR A 77 4.07 5.00 13.33
N TYR A 78 3.76 3.72 13.12
CA TYR A 78 3.84 2.71 14.19
C TYR A 78 5.26 2.52 14.70
N ASN A 79 6.25 2.45 13.82
CA ASN A 79 7.65 2.31 14.23
C ASN A 79 8.13 3.50 15.08
N LYS A 80 7.70 4.73 14.75
CA LYS A 80 7.97 5.93 15.57
C LYS A 80 7.30 5.84 16.94
N LEU A 81 6.02 5.49 16.99
CA LEU A 81 5.27 5.36 18.25
C LEU A 81 5.87 4.27 19.16
N ILE A 82 6.28 3.14 18.58
CA ILE A 82 6.99 2.08 19.31
C ILE A 82 8.31 2.61 19.87
N GLY A 83 9.08 3.37 19.07
CA GLY A 83 10.33 3.99 19.52
C GLY A 83 10.13 4.96 20.69
N GLU A 84 9.10 5.81 20.62
CA GLU A 84 8.72 6.72 21.71
C GLU A 84 8.33 5.96 22.97
N LEU A 85 7.48 4.94 22.84
CA LEU A 85 7.03 4.11 23.97
C LEU A 85 8.20 3.38 24.64
N VAL A 86 9.12 2.81 23.84
CA VAL A 86 10.34 2.17 24.35
C VAL A 86 11.24 3.19 25.06
N GLY A 87 11.39 4.38 24.49
CA GLY A 87 12.15 5.47 25.11
C GLY A 87 11.59 5.90 26.47
N GLU A 88 10.28 6.12 26.56
CA GLU A 88 9.60 6.46 27.82
C GLU A 88 9.69 5.31 28.84
N ALA A 89 9.48 4.06 28.42
CA ALA A 89 9.64 2.90 29.30
C ALA A 89 11.07 2.77 29.85
N GLN A 90 12.09 3.05 29.04
CA GLN A 90 13.48 3.08 29.49
C GLN A 90 13.74 4.19 30.50
N LYS A 91 13.23 5.41 30.27
CA LYS A 91 13.32 6.53 31.23
C LYS A 91 12.67 6.21 32.57
N ILE A 92 11.49 5.57 32.56
CA ILE A 92 10.81 5.13 33.78
C ILE A 92 11.65 4.09 34.54
N LYS A 93 12.26 3.14 33.82
CA LYS A 93 13.12 2.11 34.41
C LYS A 93 14.42 2.70 34.99
N THR A 94 14.98 3.75 34.39
CA THR A 94 16.17 4.45 34.92
C THR A 94 15.85 5.51 35.98
N GLY A 95 14.57 5.89 36.15
CA GLY A 95 14.09 6.93 37.08
C GLY A 95 14.04 6.58 38.58
N LYS A 96 14.60 5.44 39.04
CA LYS A 96 14.71 5.11 40.47
C LYS A 96 16.10 4.60 40.85
N ARG A 97 17.07 5.52 40.87
CA ARG A 97 18.12 5.53 41.89
C ARG A 97 18.23 6.96 42.44
N PRO A 98 17.64 7.26 43.62
CA PRO A 98 18.21 8.29 44.45
C PRO A 98 19.56 7.74 44.93
N ALA A 99 20.66 8.14 44.28
CA ALA A 99 21.99 7.98 44.84
C ALA A 99 22.19 9.02 45.96
N GLY A 100 21.33 8.94 46.97
CA GLY A 100 21.57 9.51 48.29
C GLY A 100 21.82 8.35 49.25
N GLY A 101 23.07 8.21 49.70
CA GLY A 101 23.37 7.42 50.90
C GLY A 101 24.54 6.45 50.81
N ARG A 102 25.78 6.95 50.94
CA ARG A 102 26.70 6.39 51.94
C ARG A 102 27.62 7.49 52.46
N ARG A 103 27.31 7.95 53.67
CA ARG A 103 28.11 8.84 54.51
C ARG A 103 29.41 8.08 54.85
N GLY A 104 30.55 8.62 54.43
CA GLY A 104 31.87 8.22 54.93
C GLY A 104 32.47 9.42 55.67
N SER A 105 32.18 9.54 56.97
CA SER A 105 32.97 10.39 57.85
C SER A 105 34.33 9.74 58.02
N GLY A 106 35.35 10.41 57.51
CA GLY A 106 36.75 10.13 57.78
C GLY A 106 37.52 11.41 57.55
N ILE A 107 37.61 12.25 58.59
CA ILE A 107 38.62 13.28 58.79
C ILE A 107 38.54 13.65 60.29
N LEU A 108 39.63 13.31 60.98
CA LEU A 108 40.16 13.78 62.27
C LEU A 108 39.39 13.43 63.55
#